data_AF-A0A849EM04-F1
#
_entry.id   AF-A0A849EM04-F1
#
_cell.length_a   1.000
_cell.length_b   1.000
_cell.length_c   1.000
_cell.angle_alpha   90.00
_cell.angle_beta   90.00
_cell.angle_gamma   90.00
#
_symmetry.space_group_name_H-M   'P 1'
#
loop_
_entity.id
_entity.type
_entity.pdbx_description
1 polymer ?
#
loop_
_entity_poly.entity_id
_entity_poly.type
_entity_poly.pdbx_seq_one_letter_code
_entity_poly.pdbx_strand_id
1 'polypeptide(L)'
;MEQTQPKIGKFSLNYGLILGAISVVFGLMLYSMDAHTSQDSSNTVIGIVLAVAIIIWAIFNFKKANGGLLSLGQAIKLGVLISLISGVIYIVYLIFLSSVLDTEFITKIAENARAAAEEAGVMTAAQIEQQYQGTINYFWISYPIILIVNVLIGLAIGLV
;
A
#
# COMPACT_ATOMS: atom_id res chain seq x y z
N MET A 1 -11.10 -30.98 24.78
CA MET A 1 -10.74 -31.00 23.35
C MET A 1 -9.62 -29.99 23.17
N GLU A 2 -8.43 -30.41 22.74
CA GLU A 2 -7.37 -29.46 22.39
C GLU A 2 -7.85 -28.63 21.19
N GLN A 3 -8.09 -27.34 21.40
CA GLN A 3 -8.39 -26.44 20.28
C GLN A 3 -7.09 -26.29 19.48
N THR A 4 -7.04 -26.85 18.28
CA THR A 4 -5.92 -26.65 17.36
C THR A 4 -5.81 -25.16 17.03
N GLN A 5 -4.72 -24.52 17.43
CA GLN A 5 -4.52 -23.09 17.23
C GLN A 5 -4.61 -22.72 15.74
N PRO A 6 -5.29 -21.61 15.37
CA PRO A 6 -5.38 -21.16 13.99
C PRO A 6 -3.98 -20.82 13.45
N LYS A 7 -3.72 -21.21 12.19
CA LYS A 7 -2.45 -20.95 11.52
C LYS A 7 -2.38 -19.50 11.05
N ILE A 8 -1.44 -18.73 11.62
CA ILE A 8 -1.19 -17.32 11.27
C ILE A 8 -1.04 -17.14 9.77
N GLY A 9 -0.20 -17.94 9.10
CA GLY A 9 0.06 -17.78 7.66
C GLY A 9 -1.19 -17.91 6.78
N LYS A 10 -2.09 -18.85 7.10
CA LYS A 10 -3.35 -19.01 6.36
C LYS A 10 -4.30 -17.82 6.61
N PHE A 11 -4.35 -17.35 7.85
CA PHE A 11 -5.14 -16.18 8.21
C PHE A 11 -4.63 -14.93 7.50
N SER A 12 -3.33 -14.66 7.59
CA SER A 12 -2.69 -13.53 6.91
C SER A 12 -2.89 -13.56 5.40
N LEU A 13 -2.81 -14.73 4.77
CA LEU A 13 -3.06 -14.87 3.34
C LEU A 13 -4.48 -14.47 2.96
N ASN A 14 -5.49 -14.99 3.66
CA ASN A 14 -6.88 -14.66 3.36
C ASN A 14 -7.17 -13.16 3.51
N TYR A 15 -6.76 -12.55 4.62
CA TYR A 15 -7.00 -11.13 4.87
C TYR A 15 -6.12 -10.22 4.03
N GLY A 16 -4.90 -10.65 3.68
CA GLY A 16 -4.02 -9.95 2.74
C GLY A 16 -4.59 -9.92 1.33
N LEU A 17 -5.20 -11.03 0.86
CA LEU A 17 -5.92 -11.07 -0.41
C LEU A 17 -7.15 -10.15 -0.40
N ILE A 18 -7.90 -10.10 0.70
CA ILE A 18 -9.05 -9.20 0.85
C ILE A 18 -8.59 -7.74 0.79
N LEU A 19 -7.59 -7.37 1.59
CA LEU A 19 -7.07 -5.99 1.60
C LEU A 19 -6.47 -5.61 0.23
N GLY A 20 -5.73 -6.53 -0.40
CA GLY A 20 -5.18 -6.32 -1.74
C GLY A 20 -6.28 -6.10 -2.77
N ALA A 21 -7.32 -6.93 -2.79
CA ALA A 21 -8.45 -6.76 -3.70
C ALA A 21 -9.17 -5.42 -3.50
N ILE A 22 -9.43 -5.04 -2.24
CA ILE A 22 -10.01 -3.73 -1.90
C ILE A 22 -9.11 -2.59 -2.39
N SER A 23 -7.79 -2.72 -2.22
CA SER A 23 -6.81 -1.71 -2.66
C SER A 23 -6.81 -1.57 -4.19
N VAL A 24 -6.95 -2.66 -4.93
CA VAL A 24 -7.08 -2.65 -6.40
C VAL A 24 -8.38 -1.98 -6.83
N VAL A 25 -9.50 -2.33 -6.19
CA VAL A 25 -10.80 -1.69 -6.48
C VAL A 25 -10.74 -0.19 -6.22
N PHE A 26 -10.12 0.23 -5.11
CA PHE A 26 -9.92 1.63 -4.81
C PHE A 26 -9.01 2.32 -5.84
N GLY A 27 -7.92 1.68 -6.25
CA GLY A 27 -7.06 2.19 -7.33
C GLY A 27 -7.81 2.38 -8.65
N LEU A 28 -8.62 1.40 -9.06
CA LEU A 28 -9.44 1.47 -10.27
C LEU A 28 -10.51 2.57 -10.17
N MET A 29 -11.08 2.78 -8.99
CA MET A 29 -11.99 3.89 -8.73
C MET A 29 -11.29 5.23 -8.93
N LEU A 30 -10.09 5.41 -8.36
CA LEU A 30 -9.30 6.64 -8.56
C LEU A 30 -8.95 6.85 -10.03
N TYR A 31 -8.55 5.80 -10.73
CA TYR A 31 -8.28 5.87 -12.18
C TYR A 31 -9.52 6.29 -12.97
N SER A 32 -10.69 5.71 -12.67
CA SER A 32 -11.94 6.05 -13.36
C SER A 32 -12.40 7.50 -13.10
N MET A 33 -11.86 8.15 -12.08
CA MET A 33 -12.13 9.54 -11.71
C MET A 33 -10.99 10.49 -12.11
N ASP A 34 -9.99 10.03 -12.87
CA ASP A 34 -8.75 10.74 -13.19
C ASP A 34 -7.95 11.24 -11.95
N ALA A 35 -8.20 10.61 -10.80
CA ALA A 35 -7.58 10.95 -9.52
C ALA A 35 -6.35 10.08 -9.19
N HIS A 36 -6.01 9.08 -10.00
CA HIS A 36 -4.89 8.16 -9.74
C HIS A 36 -3.51 8.83 -9.79
N THR A 37 -3.38 9.99 -10.44
CA THR A 37 -2.15 10.81 -10.46
C THR A 37 -2.20 12.02 -9.53
N SER A 38 -3.30 12.19 -8.78
CA SER A 38 -3.47 13.33 -7.89
C SER A 38 -2.52 13.26 -6.70
N GLN A 39 -2.03 14.42 -6.25
CA GLN A 39 -1.21 14.56 -5.05
C GLN A 39 -2.05 14.81 -3.79
N ASP A 40 -3.36 14.60 -3.86
CA ASP A 40 -4.24 14.80 -2.71
C ASP A 40 -3.93 13.77 -1.62
N SER A 41 -3.61 14.29 -0.43
CA SER A 41 -3.35 13.48 0.76
C SER A 41 -4.57 12.66 1.19
N SER A 42 -5.78 13.06 0.80
CA SER A 42 -7.03 12.34 1.10
C SER A 42 -6.99 10.88 0.61
N ASN A 43 -6.45 10.63 -0.58
CA ASN A 43 -6.30 9.28 -1.15
C ASN A 43 -5.40 8.39 -0.28
N THR A 44 -4.30 8.97 0.22
CA THR A 44 -3.37 8.27 1.11
C THR A 44 -4.04 7.95 2.45
N VAL A 45 -4.76 8.92 3.02
CA VAL A 45 -5.50 8.73 4.28
C VAL A 45 -6.55 7.63 4.15
N ILE A 46 -7.34 7.63 3.07
CA ILE A 46 -8.35 6.59 2.83
C ILE A 46 -7.69 5.21 2.72
N GLY A 47 -6.58 5.09 1.99
CA GLY A 47 -5.82 3.84 1.89
C GLY A 47 -5.35 3.32 3.25
N ILE A 48 -4.82 4.20 4.10
CA ILE A 48 -4.41 3.84 5.46
C ILE A 48 -5.60 3.39 6.30
N VAL A 49 -6.74 4.09 6.24
CA VAL A 49 -7.96 3.71 6.97
C VAL A 49 -8.46 2.33 6.55
N LEU A 50 -8.45 2.01 5.25
CA LEU A 50 -8.80 0.69 4.74
C LEU A 50 -7.87 -0.40 5.28
N ALA A 51 -6.55 -0.14 5.28
CA ALA A 51 -5.56 -1.07 5.83
C ALA A 51 -5.79 -1.31 7.34
N VAL A 52 -5.97 -0.24 8.12
CA VAL A 52 -6.27 -0.29 9.54
C VAL A 52 -7.53 -1.12 9.81
N ALA A 53 -8.62 -0.83 9.09
CA ALA A 53 -9.90 -1.52 9.27
C ALA A 53 -9.77 -3.03 9.03
N ILE A 54 -9.15 -3.44 7.92
CA ILE A 54 -9.04 -4.86 7.57
C ILE A 54 -8.04 -5.59 8.48
N ILE A 55 -6.91 -4.99 8.83
CA ILE A 55 -5.91 -5.62 9.70
C ILE A 55 -6.46 -5.79 11.11
N ILE A 56 -7.12 -4.77 11.68
CA ILE A 56 -7.78 -4.87 12.98
C ILE A 56 -8.88 -5.93 12.94
N TRP A 57 -9.67 -5.98 11.87
CA TRP A 57 -10.68 -7.02 11.68
C TRP A 57 -10.05 -8.42 11.64
N ALA A 58 -8.92 -8.59 10.95
CA ALA A 58 -8.18 -9.85 10.91
C ALA A 58 -7.67 -10.27 12.29
N ILE A 59 -7.08 -9.32 13.03
CA ILE A 59 -6.57 -9.53 14.40
C ILE A 59 -7.70 -9.98 15.33
N PHE A 60 -8.85 -9.30 15.29
CA PHE A 60 -10.01 -9.68 16.10
C PHE A 60 -10.54 -11.08 15.75
N ASN A 61 -10.63 -11.43 14.48
CA ASN A 61 -11.08 -12.76 14.06
C ASN A 61 -10.07 -13.85 14.43
N PHE A 62 -8.77 -13.57 14.33
CA PHE A 62 -7.74 -14.50 14.77
C PHE A 62 -7.83 -14.73 16.29
N LYS A 63 -7.95 -13.66 17.09
CA LYS A 63 -8.13 -13.76 18.55
C LYS A 63 -9.34 -14.62 18.90
N LYS A 64 -10.48 -14.40 18.24
CA LYS A 64 -11.69 -15.22 18.45
C LYS A 64 -11.46 -16.69 18.09
N ALA A 65 -10.82 -16.97 16.96
CA ALA A 65 -10.49 -18.32 16.53
C ALA A 65 -9.44 -19.00 17.43
N ASN A 66 -8.62 -18.24 18.14
CA ASN A 66 -7.59 -18.71 19.06
C ASN A 66 -8.06 -18.73 20.53
N GLY A 67 -9.35 -19.01 20.76
CA GLY A 67 -9.91 -19.13 22.11
C GLY A 67 -9.91 -17.83 22.92
N GLY A 68 -9.90 -16.67 22.26
CA GLY A 68 -9.83 -15.36 22.90
C GLY A 68 -8.42 -14.90 23.26
N LEU A 69 -7.39 -15.71 22.99
CA LEU A 69 -6.00 -15.40 23.29
C LEU A 69 -5.28 -14.86 22.06
N LEU A 70 -4.45 -13.84 22.26
CA LEU A 70 -3.60 -13.28 21.23
C LEU A 70 -2.37 -12.68 21.90
N SER A 71 -1.18 -13.14 21.51
CA SER A 71 0.06 -12.50 21.94
C SER A 71 0.41 -11.32 21.04
N LEU A 72 1.15 -10.35 21.58
CA LEU A 72 1.64 -9.21 20.80
C LEU A 72 2.43 -9.65 19.56
N GLY A 73 3.27 -10.68 19.69
CA GLY A 73 4.01 -11.24 18.56
C GLY A 73 3.11 -11.86 17.49
N GLN A 74 1.93 -12.37 17.84
CA GLN A 74 0.95 -12.85 16.86
C GLN A 74 0.27 -11.67 16.14
N ALA A 75 -0.10 -10.62 16.87
CA ALA A 75 -0.70 -9.40 16.31
C ALA A 75 0.24 -8.73 15.29
N ILE A 76 1.51 -8.51 15.67
CA ILE A 76 2.54 -7.95 14.78
C ILE A 76 2.73 -8.82 13.53
N LYS A 77 2.84 -10.15 13.70
CA LYS A 77 3.00 -11.06 12.55
C LYS A 77 1.80 -11.02 11.61
N LEU A 78 0.58 -10.95 12.14
CA LEU A 78 -0.62 -10.81 11.33
C LEU A 78 -0.59 -9.51 10.53
N GLY A 79 -0.36 -8.38 11.19
CA GLY A 79 -0.30 -7.07 10.54
C GLY A 79 0.76 -7.00 9.44
N VAL A 80 2.00 -7.40 9.74
CA VAL A 80 3.10 -7.41 8.76
C VAL A 80 2.79 -8.29 7.55
N LEU A 81 2.33 -9.53 7.76
CA LEU A 81 2.09 -10.46 6.66
C LEU A 81 0.88 -10.04 5.81
N ILE A 82 -0.19 -9.53 6.43
CA ILE A 82 -1.36 -9.02 5.69
C ILE A 82 -0.96 -7.83 4.81
N SER A 83 -0.25 -6.85 5.38
CA SER A 83 0.20 -5.67 4.63
C SER A 83 1.17 -6.04 3.52
N LEU A 84 2.09 -6.98 3.75
CA LEU A 84 3.03 -7.44 2.73
C LEU A 84 2.30 -8.06 1.53
N ILE A 85 1.36 -8.97 1.79
CA ILE A 85 0.57 -9.65 0.75
C ILE A 85 -0.26 -8.63 -0.04
N SER A 86 -0.92 -7.71 0.66
CA SER A 86 -1.66 -6.62 0.02
C SER A 86 -0.76 -5.71 -0.83
N GLY A 87 0.42 -5.36 -0.31
CA GLY A 87 1.39 -4.52 -1.02
C GLY A 87 1.88 -5.16 -2.32
N VAL A 88 2.14 -6.47 -2.32
CA VAL A 88 2.49 -7.22 -3.54
C VAL A 88 1.36 -7.15 -4.57
N ILE A 89 0.11 -7.37 -4.15
CA ILE A 89 -1.06 -7.30 -5.05
C ILE A 89 -1.19 -5.88 -5.62
N TYR A 90 -0.99 -4.86 -4.79
CA TYR A 90 -1.07 -3.47 -5.23
C TYR A 90 0.03 -3.10 -6.23
N ILE A 91 1.24 -3.62 -6.08
CA ILE A 91 2.33 -3.44 -7.07
C ILE A 91 1.97 -4.08 -8.41
N VAL A 92 1.38 -5.28 -8.40
CA VAL A 92 0.91 -5.93 -9.63
C VAL A 92 -0.15 -5.04 -10.32
N TYR A 93 -1.05 -4.45 -9.56
CA TYR A 93 -2.00 -3.46 -10.08
C TYR A 93 -1.31 -2.22 -10.64
N LEU A 94 -0.32 -1.63 -9.94
CA LEU A 94 0.41 -0.46 -10.44
C LEU A 94 1.12 -0.75 -11.77
N ILE A 95 1.72 -1.93 -11.90
CA ILE A 95 2.35 -2.36 -13.16
C ILE A 95 1.28 -2.46 -14.27
N PHE A 96 0.12 -3.05 -13.98
CA PHE A 96 -1.00 -3.12 -14.93
C PHE A 96 -1.53 -1.73 -15.31
N LEU A 97 -1.71 -0.85 -14.33
CA LEU A 97 -2.11 0.54 -14.52
C LEU A 97 -1.14 1.25 -15.46
N SER A 98 0.16 1.20 -15.20
CA SER A 98 1.17 1.93 -15.97
C SER A 98 1.50 1.33 -17.34
N SER A 99 1.17 0.07 -17.57
CA SER A 99 1.49 -0.63 -18.84
C SER A 99 0.29 -0.82 -19.76
N VAL A 100 -0.93 -0.81 -19.23
CA VAL A 100 -2.15 -1.13 -19.98
C VAL A 100 -3.19 -0.02 -19.89
N LEU A 101 -3.51 0.46 -18.68
CA LEU A 101 -4.62 1.42 -18.50
C LEU A 101 -4.22 2.86 -18.80
N ASP A 102 -3.04 3.27 -18.36
CA ASP A 102 -2.48 4.61 -18.56
C ASP A 102 -0.97 4.51 -18.80
N THR A 103 -0.60 4.39 -20.07
CA THR A 103 0.81 4.29 -20.49
C THR A 103 1.61 5.55 -20.20
N GLU A 104 0.94 6.68 -19.93
CA GLU A 104 1.56 7.95 -19.57
C GLU A 104 1.60 8.18 -18.05
N PHE A 105 1.11 7.23 -17.25
CA PHE A 105 1.01 7.36 -15.80
C PHE A 105 2.30 7.84 -15.15
N ILE A 106 3.44 7.21 -15.47
CA ILE A 106 4.74 7.55 -14.88
C ILE A 106 5.16 8.96 -15.29
N THR A 107 4.91 9.34 -16.56
CA THR A 107 5.20 10.68 -17.08
C THR A 107 4.37 11.74 -16.35
N LYS A 108 3.06 11.52 -16.21
CA LYS A 108 2.15 12.42 -15.48
C LYS A 108 2.58 12.60 -14.02
N ILE A 109 3.01 11.52 -13.35
CA ILE A 109 3.55 11.60 -12.00
C ILE A 109 4.82 12.48 -11.96
N ALA A 110 5.74 12.29 -12.91
CA ALA A 110 6.97 13.09 -12.99
C ALA A 110 6.69 14.56 -13.28
N GLU A 111 5.75 14.86 -14.18
CA GLU A 111 5.33 16.22 -14.51
C GLU A 111 4.66 16.92 -13.33
N ASN A 112 3.76 16.22 -12.62
CA ASN A 112 3.12 16.76 -11.41
C ASN A 112 4.15 17.06 -10.31
N ALA A 113 5.15 16.19 -10.13
CA ALA A 113 6.23 16.42 -9.17
C ALA A 113 7.12 17.60 -9.58
N ARG A 114 7.42 17.74 -10.88
CA ARG A 114 8.17 18.88 -11.42
C ARG A 114 7.43 20.20 -11.16
N ALA A 115 6.15 20.27 -11.52
CA ALA A 115 5.34 21.48 -11.35
C ALA A 115 5.29 21.91 -9.87
N ALA A 116 5.11 20.95 -8.94
CA ALA A 116 5.13 21.23 -7.51
C ALA A 116 6.51 21.73 -7.02
N ALA A 117 7.61 21.20 -7.55
CA ALA A 117 8.97 21.64 -7.20
C ALA A 117 9.29 23.05 -7.74
N GLU A 118 8.82 23.37 -8.94
CA GLU A 118 8.92 24.71 -9.53
C GLU A 118 8.13 25.74 -8.72
N GLU A 119 6.90 25.40 -8.32
CA GLU A 119 6.06 26.24 -7.45
C GLU A 119 6.70 26.47 -6.08
N ALA A 120 7.30 25.44 -5.49
CA ALA A 120 7.99 25.56 -4.21
C ALA A 120 9.23 26.47 -4.27
N GLY A 121 9.89 26.59 -5.43
CA GLY A 121 11.04 27.49 -5.64
C GLY A 121 12.29 27.14 -4.83
N VAL A 122 12.37 25.95 -4.24
CA VAL A 122 13.48 25.50 -3.37
C VAL A 122 14.57 24.73 -4.11
N MET A 123 14.38 24.47 -5.41
CA MET A 123 15.30 23.68 -6.24
C MET A 123 15.73 24.48 -7.47
N THR A 124 16.97 24.26 -7.91
CA THR A 124 17.47 24.77 -9.20
C THR A 124 16.86 23.99 -10.37
N ALA A 125 16.81 24.60 -11.56
CA ALA A 125 16.30 23.94 -12.76
C ALA A 125 17.03 22.61 -13.08
N ALA A 126 18.35 22.55 -12.84
CA ALA A 126 19.13 21.33 -13.03
C ALA A 126 18.73 20.21 -12.05
N GLN A 127 18.43 20.54 -10.80
CA GLN A 127 17.95 19.57 -9.81
C GLN A 127 16.56 19.05 -10.15
N ILE A 128 15.68 19.94 -10.61
CA ILE A 128 14.32 19.59 -11.03
C ILE A 128 14.35 18.64 -12.23
N GLU A 129 15.15 18.95 -13.25
CA GLU A 129 15.32 18.08 -14.42
C GLU A 129 15.92 16.72 -14.03
N GLN A 130 16.93 16.71 -13.14
CA GLN A 130 17.50 15.46 -12.63
C GLN A 130 16.44 14.61 -11.90
N GLN A 131 15.58 15.22 -11.09
CA GLN A 131 14.50 14.51 -10.39
C GLN A 131 13.46 13.98 -11.38
N TYR A 132 13.08 14.77 -12.39
CA TYR A 132 12.16 14.36 -13.45
C TYR A 132 12.68 13.11 -14.17
N GLN A 133 13.91 13.17 -14.70
CA GLN A 133 14.54 12.03 -15.38
C GLN A 133 14.73 10.84 -14.44
N GLY A 134 15.01 11.11 -13.16
CA GLY A 134 15.10 10.08 -12.13
C GLY A 134 13.78 9.33 -11.95
N THR A 135 12.66 10.04 -11.85
CA THR A 135 11.32 9.44 -11.74
C THR A 135 11.01 8.57 -12.95
N ILE A 136 11.25 9.07 -14.18
CA ILE A 136 10.97 8.31 -15.40
C ILE A 136 11.80 7.02 -15.46
N ASN A 137 13.12 7.13 -15.28
CA ASN A 137 14.04 6.02 -15.50
C ASN A 137 14.06 5.00 -14.35
N TYR A 138 13.73 5.43 -13.14
CA TYR A 138 13.85 4.61 -11.93
C TYR A 138 12.54 4.45 -11.14
N PHE A 139 11.39 4.67 -11.78
CA PHE A 139 10.07 4.49 -11.14
C PHE A 139 9.92 3.13 -10.44
N TRP A 140 10.51 2.07 -11.01
CA TRP A 140 10.48 0.71 -10.46
C TRP A 140 11.07 0.61 -9.04
N ILE A 141 11.93 1.55 -8.62
CA ILE A 141 12.44 1.63 -7.23
C ILE A 141 11.31 1.90 -6.24
N SER A 142 10.20 2.50 -6.68
CA SER A 142 9.01 2.69 -5.83
C SER A 142 8.43 1.36 -5.35
N TYR A 143 8.54 0.27 -6.11
CA TYR A 143 7.95 -1.02 -5.74
C TYR A 143 8.51 -1.60 -4.42
N PRO A 144 9.84 -1.79 -4.26
CA PRO A 144 10.36 -2.23 -2.97
C PRO A 144 10.10 -1.20 -1.84
N ILE A 145 10.07 0.10 -2.13
CA ILE A 145 9.73 1.12 -1.14
C ILE A 145 8.28 0.95 -0.66
N ILE A 146 7.33 0.72 -1.57
CA ILE A 146 5.92 0.45 -1.24
C ILE A 146 5.82 -0.77 -0.31
N LEU A 147 6.60 -1.83 -0.55
CA LEU A 147 6.60 -3.01 0.33
C LEU A 147 7.13 -2.67 1.72
N ILE A 148 8.24 -1.93 1.80
CA ILE A 148 8.82 -1.50 3.08
C ILE A 148 7.81 -0.66 3.87
N VAL A 149 7.19 0.34 3.24
CA VAL A 149 6.19 1.20 3.88
C VAL A 149 4.97 0.38 4.33
N ASN A 150 4.47 -0.53 3.49
CA ASN A 150 3.36 -1.42 3.89
C ASN A 150 3.72 -2.29 5.10
N VAL A 151 4.93 -2.84 5.15
CA VAL A 151 5.40 -3.61 6.31
C VAL A 151 5.45 -2.75 7.57
N LEU A 152 5.94 -1.51 7.47
CA LEU A 152 5.97 -0.57 8.60
C LEU A 152 4.56 -0.21 9.07
N ILE A 153 3.63 0.03 8.16
CA ILE A 153 2.21 0.26 8.47
C ILE A 153 1.62 -0.97 9.17
N GLY A 154 1.84 -2.17 8.63
CA GLY A 154 1.37 -3.43 9.22
C GLY A 154 1.94 -3.67 10.62
N LEU A 155 3.20 -3.33 10.83
CA LEU A 155 3.85 -3.38 12.13
C LEU A 155 3.20 -2.39 13.10
N ALA A 156 3.01 -1.13 12.69
CA ALA A 156 2.40 -0.10 13.53
C ALA A 156 0.97 -0.50 13.94
N ILE A 157 0.16 -1.01 13.01
CA ILE A 157 -1.20 -1.44 13.30
C ILE A 157 -1.21 -2.69 14.19
N GLY A 158 -0.29 -3.63 13.99
CA GLY A 158 -0.18 -4.83 14.82
C GLY A 158 0.30 -4.57 16.25
N LEU A 159 0.78 -3.35 16.56
CA LEU A 159 1.13 -2.91 17.91
C LEU A 159 -0.05 -2.32 18.69
N VAL A 160 -1.15 -1.97 18.00
CA VAL A 160 -2.39 -1.43 18.57
C VAL A 160 -3.34 -2.57 18.93
#